data_AF-A0A2T6FG88-F1
#
_entry.id   AF-A0A2T6FG88-F1
#
_cell.length_a   1.000
_cell.length_b   1.000
_cell.length_c   1.000
_cell.angle_alpha   90.00
_cell.angle_beta   90.00
_cell.angle_gamma   90.00
#
_symmetry.space_group_name_H-M   'P 1'
#
loop_
_entity.id
_entity.type
_entity.pdbx_description
1 polymer ?
#
loop_
_entity_poly.entity_id
_entity_poly.type
_entity_poly.pdbx_seq_one_letter_code
_entity_poly.pdbx_strand_id
1 'polypeptide(L)'
;MQRAAPSQKAAPHKILPVVTRVIEQLDKLFIELSGSSGQSRRDRVFQQWLSSGKASPSGLRHYISALGDQFDDRKRREEFSSRAQQILLHLQSGYVS
;
A
#
# COMPACT_ATOMS: atom_id res chain seq x y z
N MET A 1 9.02 35.96 21.37
CA MET A 1 8.78 34.60 21.89
C MET A 1 8.41 33.71 20.71
N GLN A 2 9.28 32.76 20.32
CA GLN A 2 9.06 31.87 19.18
C GLN A 2 8.16 30.69 19.61
N ARG A 3 7.01 30.52 18.95
CA ARG A 3 6.18 29.31 19.09
C ARG A 3 6.76 28.23 18.18
N ALA A 4 7.51 27.30 18.74
CA ALA A 4 7.86 26.06 18.05
C ALA A 4 6.57 25.24 17.86
N ALA A 5 6.24 24.89 16.62
CA ALA A 5 5.18 23.94 16.31
C ALA A 5 5.56 22.57 16.89
N PRO A 6 4.66 21.85 17.56
CA PRO A 6 4.97 20.49 18.00
C PRO A 6 5.14 19.62 16.76
N SER A 7 6.37 19.19 16.49
CA SER A 7 6.67 18.08 15.60
C SER A 7 5.91 16.86 16.12
N GLN A 8 4.74 16.57 15.55
CA GLN A 8 4.01 15.33 15.73
C GLN A 8 4.96 14.20 15.33
N LYS A 9 5.65 13.62 16.31
CA LYS A 9 6.29 12.31 16.17
C LYS A 9 5.14 11.35 15.87
N ALA A 10 4.97 11.00 14.60
CA ALA A 10 4.05 9.96 14.19
C ALA A 10 4.33 8.73 15.05
N ALA A 11 3.35 8.31 15.84
CA ALA A 11 3.45 7.09 16.62
C ALA A 11 3.89 5.95 15.67
N PRO A 12 4.75 5.02 16.10
CA PRO A 12 5.14 3.89 15.26
C PRO A 12 3.86 3.15 14.89
N HIS A 13 3.45 3.28 13.63
CA HIS A 13 2.26 2.61 13.13
C HIS A 13 2.50 1.10 13.32
N LYS A 14 1.81 0.49 14.29
CA LYS A 14 1.89 -0.95 14.54
C LYS A 14 1.12 -1.66 13.44
N ILE A 15 1.77 -1.87 12.30
CA ILE A 15 1.26 -2.69 11.22
C ILE A 15 1.33 -4.14 11.69
N LEU A 16 0.22 -4.88 11.60
CA LEU A 16 0.20 -6.30 11.91
C LEU A 16 1.10 -7.07 10.93
N PRO A 17 1.83 -8.12 11.34
CA PRO A 17 2.73 -8.87 10.45
C PRO A 17 2.05 -9.38 9.16
N VAL A 18 0.79 -9.79 9.28
CA VAL A 18 -0.05 -10.22 8.16
C VAL A 18 -0.30 -9.11 7.15
N VAL A 19 -0.49 -7.87 7.62
CA VAL A 19 -0.68 -6.68 6.77
C VAL A 19 0.66 -6.32 6.10
N THR A 20 1.77 -6.43 6.82
CA THR A 20 3.12 -6.21 6.25
C THR A 20 3.41 -7.16 5.08
N ARG A 21 3.15 -8.46 5.23
CA ARG A 21 3.35 -9.43 4.13
C ARG A 21 2.51 -9.14 2.89
N VAL A 22 1.32 -8.57 3.08
CA VAL A 22 0.45 -8.19 1.96
C VAL A 22 0.98 -6.96 1.27
N ILE A 23 1.41 -5.95 2.03
CA ILE A 23 2.05 -4.75 1.48
C ILE A 23 3.27 -5.15 0.64
N GLU A 24 4.14 -6.02 1.15
CA GLU A 24 5.32 -6.49 0.42
C GLU A 24 4.97 -7.16 -0.91
N GLN A 25 3.92 -7.99 -0.95
CA GLN A 25 3.45 -8.63 -2.17
C GLN A 25 2.85 -7.63 -3.17
N LEU A 26 2.08 -6.66 -2.67
CA LEU A 26 1.50 -5.59 -3.48
C LEU A 26 2.58 -4.67 -4.05
N ASP A 27 3.58 -4.31 -3.25
CA ASP A 27 4.70 -3.48 -3.66
C ASP A 27 5.53 -4.17 -4.73
N LYS A 28 5.82 -5.45 -4.56
CA LYS A 28 6.53 -6.26 -5.56
C LYS A 28 5.76 -6.31 -6.87
N LEU A 29 4.46 -6.63 -6.82
CA LEU A 29 3.59 -6.66 -7.99
C LEU A 29 3.55 -5.29 -8.69
N PHE A 30 3.46 -4.21 -7.92
CA PHE A 30 3.43 -2.85 -8.45
C PHE A 30 4.73 -2.50 -9.17
N ILE A 31 5.88 -2.81 -8.57
CA ILE A 31 7.21 -2.54 -9.14
C ILE A 31 7.42 -3.36 -10.43
N GLU A 32 7.02 -4.63 -10.44
CA GLU A 32 7.09 -5.49 -11.63
C GLU A 32 6.32 -4.89 -12.82
N LEU A 33 5.13 -4.35 -12.58
CA LEU A 33 4.29 -3.76 -13.63
C LEU A 33 4.68 -2.31 -14.00
N SER A 34 5.27 -1.58 -13.06
CA SER A 34 5.65 -0.17 -13.22
C SER A 34 7.06 0.05 -13.80
N GLY A 35 7.92 -0.96 -13.73
CA GLY A 35 9.31 -0.86 -14.16
C GLY A 35 10.14 0.10 -13.29
N SER A 36 11.20 0.68 -13.86
CA SER A 36 12.24 1.42 -13.12
C SER A 36 11.75 2.63 -12.31
N SER A 37 10.62 3.24 -12.70
CA SER A 37 10.02 4.37 -11.97
C SER A 37 9.05 3.95 -10.86
N GLY A 38 8.75 2.65 -10.73
CA GLY A 38 7.79 2.13 -9.78
C GLY A 38 8.20 2.34 -8.33
N GLN A 39 9.49 2.24 -8.02
CA GLN A 39 9.99 2.34 -6.64
C GLN A 39 9.61 3.69 -6.00
N SER A 40 9.93 4.81 -6.66
CA SER A 40 9.64 6.15 -6.14
C SER A 40 8.14 6.45 -6.03
N ARG A 41 7.34 5.95 -6.99
CA ARG A 41 5.86 6.10 -6.94
C ARG A 41 5.28 5.31 -5.77
N ARG A 42 5.73 4.07 -5.59
CA ARG A 42 5.33 3.21 -4.47
C ARG A 42 5.66 3.87 -3.13
N ASP A 43 6.89 4.35 -2.95
CA ASP A 43 7.31 4.91 -1.66
C ASP A 43 6.49 6.15 -1.28
N ARG A 44 6.14 6.99 -2.27
CA ARG A 44 5.25 8.13 -2.05
C ARG A 44 3.84 7.68 -1.62
N VAL A 45 3.25 6.72 -2.31
CA VAL A 45 1.92 6.19 -1.99
C VAL A 45 1.91 5.53 -0.62
N PHE A 46 2.95 4.76 -0.29
CA PHE A 46 3.11 4.11 1.00
C PHE A 46 3.19 5.11 2.16
N GLN A 47 4.00 6.16 2.02
CA GLN A 47 4.11 7.20 3.06
C GLN A 47 2.80 7.97 3.26
N GLN A 48 2.08 8.28 2.18
CA GLN A 48 0.76 8.91 2.26
C GLN A 48 -0.26 7.99 2.95
N TRP A 49 -0.25 6.70 2.61
CA TRP A 49 -1.12 5.72 3.22
C TRP A 49 -0.84 5.53 4.72
N LEU A 50 0.43 5.42 5.11
CA LEU A 50 0.82 5.35 6.53
C LEU A 50 0.38 6.61 7.30
N SER A 51 0.64 7.78 6.73
CA SER A 51 0.29 9.07 7.34
C SER A 51 -1.22 9.24 7.52
N SER A 52 -2.05 8.53 6.74
CA SER A 52 -3.51 8.53 6.91
C SER A 52 -3.98 7.84 8.19
N GLY A 53 -3.11 7.09 8.88
CA GLY A 53 -3.43 6.33 10.09
C GLY A 53 -4.30 5.09 9.83
N LYS A 54 -4.68 4.81 8.57
CA LYS A 54 -5.56 3.69 8.18
C LYS A 54 -4.76 2.43 7.83
N ALA A 55 -3.82 2.02 8.68
CA ALA A 55 -3.03 0.80 8.49
C ALA A 55 -3.78 -0.48 8.90
N SER A 56 -5.03 -0.63 8.45
CA SER A 56 -5.91 -1.78 8.74
C SER A 56 -6.19 -2.58 7.46
N PRO A 57 -6.76 -3.80 7.56
CA PRO A 57 -7.17 -4.57 6.38
C PRO A 57 -8.13 -3.80 5.44
N SER A 58 -9.01 -2.97 6.00
CA SER A 58 -9.86 -2.08 5.22
C SER A 58 -9.06 -0.97 4.52
N GLY A 59 -7.97 -0.51 5.14
CA GLY A 59 -7.03 0.44 4.57
C GLY A 59 -6.21 -0.11 3.40
N LEU A 60 -5.95 -1.43 3.35
CA LEU A 60 -5.24 -2.05 2.24
C LEU A 60 -5.97 -1.88 0.90
N ARG A 61 -7.30 -1.85 0.90
CA ARG A 61 -8.08 -1.57 -0.32
C ARG A 61 -7.81 -0.17 -0.86
N HIS A 62 -7.70 0.82 0.03
CA HIS A 62 -7.31 2.17 -0.36
C HIS A 62 -5.87 2.23 -0.86
N TYR A 63 -4.97 1.46 -0.26
CA TYR A 63 -3.59 1.37 -0.72
C TYR A 63 -3.49 0.80 -2.15
N ILE A 64 -4.22 -0.29 -2.43
CA ILE A 64 -4.31 -0.89 -3.77
C ILE A 64 -4.87 0.11 -4.77
N SER A 65 -5.96 0.81 -4.44
CA SER A 65 -6.51 1.84 -5.33
C SER A 65 -5.48 2.92 -5.64
N ALA A 66 -4.79 3.44 -4.62
CA ALA A 66 -3.80 4.50 -4.78
C ALA A 66 -2.57 4.09 -5.59
N LEU A 67 -2.13 2.83 -5.47
CA LEU A 67 -1.11 2.24 -6.34
C LEU A 67 -1.63 2.09 -7.78
N GLY A 68 -2.86 1.60 -7.96
CA GLY A 68 -3.51 1.48 -9.27
C GLY A 68 -3.57 2.81 -10.03
N ASP A 69 -3.85 3.90 -9.32
CA ASP A 69 -3.90 5.25 -9.89
C ASP A 69 -2.54 5.77 -10.38
N GLN A 70 -1.43 5.14 -9.98
CA GLN A 70 -0.09 5.47 -10.49
C GLN A 70 0.18 4.90 -11.89
N PHE A 71 -0.67 4.01 -12.41
CA PHE A 71 -0.56 3.51 -13.77
C PHE A 71 -1.32 4.43 -14.73
N ASP A 72 -0.59 4.99 -15.70
CA ASP A 72 -1.16 5.76 -16.80
C ASP A 72 -1.87 4.84 -17.81
N ASP A 73 -1.38 3.61 -17.97
CA ASP A 73 -1.96 2.59 -18.84
C ASP A 73 -3.13 1.87 -18.14
N ARG A 74 -4.32 1.97 -18.74
CA ARG A 74 -5.55 1.33 -18.25
C ARG A 74 -5.41 -0.20 -18.13
N LYS A 75 -4.77 -0.88 -19.08
CA LYS A 75 -4.59 -2.34 -19.03
C LYS A 75 -3.71 -2.74 -17.86
N ARG A 76 -2.63 -2.01 -17.61
CA ARG A 76 -1.74 -2.26 -16.45
C ARG A 76 -2.45 -1.99 -15.13
N ARG A 77 -3.29 -0.95 -15.07
CA ARG A 77 -4.12 -0.66 -13.89
C ARG A 77 -5.10 -1.79 -13.59
N GLU A 78 -5.79 -2.29 -14.62
CA GLU A 78 -6.75 -3.40 -14.52
C GLU A 78 -6.04 -4.70 -14.12
N GLU A 79 -4.88 -5.00 -14.73
CA GLU A 79 -4.05 -6.16 -14.40
C GLU A 79 -3.57 -6.11 -12.94
N PHE A 80 -3.02 -4.96 -12.52
CA PHE A 80 -2.60 -4.75 -11.14
C PHE A 80 -3.77 -4.94 -10.17
N SER A 81 -4.91 -4.31 -10.45
CA SER A 81 -6.09 -4.38 -9.57
C SER A 81 -6.62 -5.80 -9.42
N SER A 82 -6.70 -6.55 -10.52
CA SER A 82 -7.13 -7.95 -10.52
C SER A 82 -6.19 -8.83 -9.68
N ARG A 83 -4.86 -8.72 -9.91
CA ARG A 83 -3.86 -9.51 -9.18
C ARG A 83 -3.78 -9.09 -7.70
N ALA A 84 -3.92 -7.81 -7.40
CA ALA A 84 -3.98 -7.30 -6.03
C ALA A 84 -5.22 -7.81 -5.26
N GLN A 85 -6.37 -7.93 -5.93
CA GLN A 85 -7.56 -8.54 -5.34
C GLN A 85 -7.35 -10.03 -5.05
N GLN A 86 -6.66 -10.77 -5.93
CA GLN A 86 -6.31 -12.17 -5.65
C GLN A 86 -5.43 -12.31 -4.40
N ILE A 87 -4.43 -11.42 -4.23
CA ILE A 87 -3.59 -11.40 -3.03
C ILE A 87 -4.42 -11.15 -1.76
N LEU A 88 -5.40 -10.23 -1.81
CA LEU A 88 -6.31 -9.98 -0.68
C LEU A 88 -7.23 -11.16 -0.39
N LEU A 89 -7.79 -11.81 -1.41
CA LEU A 89 -8.66 -12.97 -1.24
C LEU A 89 -7.88 -14.15 -0.64
N HIS A 90 -6.65 -14.37 -1.09
CA HIS A 90 -5.79 -15.42 -0.55
C HIS A 90 -5.45 -15.18 0.92
N LEU A 91 -5.32 -13.92 1.35
CA LEU A 91 -5.17 -13.56 2.76
C LEU A 91 -6.40 -13.94 3.59
N GLN A 92 -7.59 -13.71 3.04
CA GLN A 92 -8.86 -14.03 3.72
C GLN A 92 -9.11 -15.56 3.76
N SER A 93 -8.65 -16.27 2.74
CA SER A 93 -8.80 -17.73 2.62
C SER A 93 -7.70 -18.52 3.34
N GLY A 94 -6.52 -17.94 3.56
CA GLY A 94 -5.36 -18.58 4.23
C GLY A 94 -5.43 -18.60 5.77
N TYR A 95 -6.60 -18.28 6.34
CA TYR A 95 -6.92 -18.48 7.76
C TYR A 95 -7.64 -19.81 8.03
N VAL A 96 -7.52 -20.77 7.11
CA VAL A 96 -7.95 -22.16 7.33
C VAL A 96 -6.71 -23.04 7.24
N SER A 97 -6.21 -23.40 8.43
CA SER A 97 -5.21 -24.43 8.80
C SER A 97 -4.00 -24.68 7.91
#